data_AF-A0A3B9CY74-F1
#
_entry.id   AF-A0A3B9CY74-F1
#
_cell.length_a   1.000
_cell.length_b   1.000
_cell.length_c   1.000
_cell.angle_alpha   90.00
_cell.angle_beta   90.00
_cell.angle_gamma   90.00
#
_symmetry.space_group_name_H-M   'P 1'
#
loop_
_entity.id
_entity.type
_entity.pdbx_description
1 polymer ?
#
loop_
_entity_poly.entity_id
_entity_poly.type
_entity_poly.pdbx_seq_one_letter_code
_entity_poly.pdbx_strand_id
1 'polypeptide(L)'
;MCSIAGLVASGRTSAYNTSKFGLIGYTESLRSEYGRRGMGVTAVCPGPVLTNLYDAAKSGRPDGSVPAPPAWASVTPDQVATKTIRAIHRNQAQLLITPMAHLVSRVKRFFPRTLDFVTQFSRKKRRRRLERMAAEEKRLAERRSEESESRKAA
;
A
#
# COMPACT_ATOMS: atom_id res chain seq x y z
N MET A 1 -6.65 -13.45 7.90
CA MET A 1 -6.37 -12.00 8.03
C MET A 1 -5.97 -11.41 6.67
N CYS A 2 -6.82 -10.57 6.08
CA CYS A 2 -6.62 -9.96 4.76
C CYS A 2 -5.90 -8.60 4.87
N SER A 3 -6.18 -7.67 3.95
CA SER A 3 -5.63 -6.30 3.91
C SER A 3 -6.44 -5.47 2.91
N ILE A 4 -6.39 -4.14 3.02
CA ILE A 4 -6.84 -3.24 1.93
C ILE A 4 -6.13 -3.54 0.60
N ALA A 5 -4.90 -4.07 0.67
CA ALA A 5 -4.14 -4.52 -0.49
C ALA A 5 -4.75 -5.74 -1.20
N GLY A 6 -5.73 -6.41 -0.58
CA GLY A 6 -6.55 -7.45 -1.21
C GLY A 6 -7.74 -6.90 -2.00
N LEU A 7 -7.96 -5.59 -2.00
CA LEU A 7 -9.03 -4.92 -2.76
C LEU A 7 -8.46 -3.93 -3.78
N VAL A 8 -7.36 -3.26 -3.43
CA VAL A 8 -6.70 -2.25 -4.24
C VAL A 8 -5.21 -2.58 -4.31
N ALA A 9 -4.70 -2.76 -5.53
CA ALA A 9 -3.30 -3.09 -5.73
C ALA A 9 -2.44 -1.81 -5.75
N SER A 10 -1.27 -1.88 -5.14
CA SER A 10 -0.23 -0.86 -5.22
C SER A 10 1.06 -1.44 -5.81
N GLY A 11 1.92 -0.58 -6.38
CA GLY A 11 3.17 -1.02 -6.98
C GLY A 11 4.22 -1.41 -5.93
N ARG A 12 5.19 -2.26 -6.33
CA ARG A 12 6.31 -2.77 -5.51
C ARG A 12 5.93 -3.78 -4.42
N THR A 13 4.68 -4.23 -4.38
CA THR A 13 4.16 -5.22 -3.43
C THR A 13 3.32 -6.30 -4.11
N SER A 14 3.69 -6.74 -5.33
CA SER A 14 2.88 -7.65 -6.16
C SER A 14 2.57 -8.96 -5.44
N ALA A 15 3.57 -9.65 -4.91
CA ALA A 15 3.38 -10.90 -4.17
C ALA A 15 2.45 -10.71 -2.97
N TYR A 16 2.66 -9.64 -2.18
CA TYR A 16 1.80 -9.31 -1.05
C TYR A 16 0.35 -9.06 -1.50
N ASN A 17 0.14 -8.27 -2.56
CA ASN A 17 -1.18 -8.01 -3.11
C ASN A 17 -1.83 -9.33 -3.54
N THR A 18 -1.15 -10.15 -4.35
CA THR A 18 -1.67 -11.44 -4.81
C THR A 18 -2.12 -12.32 -3.65
N SER A 19 -1.29 -12.48 -2.61
CA SER A 19 -1.67 -13.25 -1.42
C SER A 19 -2.90 -12.66 -0.71
N LYS A 20 -3.00 -11.33 -0.60
CA LYS A 20 -4.13 -10.68 0.08
C LYS A 20 -5.41 -10.67 -0.75
N PHE A 21 -5.33 -10.61 -2.08
CA PHE A 21 -6.46 -10.82 -2.99
C PHE A 21 -6.93 -12.28 -2.93
N GLY A 22 -6.00 -13.24 -2.95
CA GLY A 22 -6.31 -14.67 -2.82
C GLY A 22 -7.04 -14.99 -1.51
N LEU A 23 -6.64 -14.36 -0.40
CA LEU A 23 -7.34 -14.52 0.87
C LEU A 23 -8.79 -14.00 0.84
N ILE A 24 -9.11 -12.96 0.06
CA ILE A 24 -10.49 -12.51 -0.11
C ILE A 24 -11.33 -13.59 -0.79
N GLY A 25 -10.87 -14.09 -1.95
CA GLY A 25 -11.58 -15.15 -2.66
C GLY A 25 -11.71 -16.43 -1.83
N TYR A 26 -10.66 -16.80 -1.09
CA TYR A 26 -10.70 -17.93 -0.17
C TYR A 26 -11.78 -17.77 0.91
N THR A 27 -11.85 -16.59 1.56
CA THR A 27 -12.88 -16.34 2.58
C THR A 27 -14.30 -16.33 2.01
N GLU A 28 -14.47 -15.83 0.78
CA GLU A 28 -15.77 -15.85 0.08
C GLU A 28 -16.20 -17.27 -0.26
N SER A 29 -15.29 -18.12 -0.75
CA SER A 29 -15.55 -19.55 -1.02
C SER A 29 -16.01 -20.27 0.25
N LEU A 30 -15.27 -20.11 1.36
CA LEU A 30 -15.64 -20.73 2.63
C LEU A 30 -17.03 -20.28 3.13
N ARG A 31 -17.37 -19.00 3.01
CA ARG A 31 -18.72 -18.53 3.37
C ARG A 31 -19.80 -19.16 2.49
N SER A 32 -19.52 -19.33 1.20
CA SER A 32 -20.45 -19.97 0.27
C SER A 32 -20.66 -21.45 0.59
N GLU A 33 -19.57 -22.17 0.89
CA GLU A 33 -19.59 -23.61 1.21
C GLU A 33 -20.25 -23.90 2.56
N TYR A 34 -19.94 -23.10 3.58
CA TYR A 34 -20.29 -23.43 4.97
C TYR A 34 -21.33 -22.50 5.60
N GLY A 35 -21.73 -21.41 4.93
CA GLY A 35 -22.68 -20.44 5.47
C GLY A 35 -24.03 -21.04 5.83
N ARG A 36 -24.52 -22.01 5.04
CA ARG A 36 -25.78 -22.75 5.33
C ARG A 36 -25.67 -23.69 6.54
N ARG A 37 -24.45 -24.01 6.98
CA ARG A 37 -24.18 -24.83 8.18
C ARG A 37 -23.99 -23.97 9.45
N GLY A 38 -24.26 -22.66 9.36
CA GLY A 38 -24.12 -21.73 10.48
C GLY A 38 -22.69 -21.28 10.75
N MET A 39 -21.69 -21.70 9.95
CA MET A 39 -20.31 -21.26 10.13
C MET A 39 -20.06 -19.90 9.46
N GLY A 40 -19.69 -18.92 10.27
CA GLY A 40 -19.33 -17.58 9.83
C GLY A 40 -17.83 -17.44 9.54
N VAL A 41 -17.48 -16.75 8.46
CA VAL A 41 -16.08 -16.43 8.12
C VAL A 41 -15.94 -14.94 7.83
N THR A 42 -15.06 -14.23 8.53
CA THR A 42 -14.89 -12.77 8.36
C THR A 42 -13.56 -12.43 7.69
N ALA A 43 -13.63 -11.76 6.54
CA ALA A 43 -12.47 -11.21 5.86
C ALA A 43 -12.08 -9.85 6.46
N VAL A 44 -11.10 -9.85 7.37
CA VAL A 44 -10.63 -8.63 8.04
C VAL A 44 -9.59 -7.92 7.18
N CYS A 45 -9.88 -6.70 6.75
CA CYS A 45 -9.11 -5.89 5.82
C CYS A 45 -8.65 -4.57 6.48
N PRO A 46 -7.54 -4.60 7.25
CA PRO A 46 -6.95 -3.38 7.79
C PRO A 46 -6.31 -2.53 6.67
N GLY A 47 -6.33 -1.21 6.88
CA GLY A 47 -5.38 -0.31 6.23
C GLY A 47 -4.03 -0.33 6.97
N PRO A 48 -3.23 0.74 6.87
CA PRO A 48 -2.04 0.90 7.68
C PRO A 48 -2.28 0.74 9.18
N VAL A 49 -1.45 -0.06 9.86
CA VAL A 49 -1.52 -0.26 11.31
C VAL A 49 -0.22 0.21 11.94
N LEU A 50 -0.28 0.92 13.06
CA LEU A 50 0.86 1.40 13.82
C LEU A 50 1.53 0.24 14.58
N THR A 51 2.31 -0.55 13.85
CA THR A 51 3.15 -1.63 14.37
C THR A 51 4.56 -1.54 13.78
N ASN A 52 5.47 -2.37 14.29
CA ASN A 52 6.82 -2.55 13.73
C ASN A 52 6.85 -3.23 12.34
N LEU A 53 5.70 -3.41 11.68
CA LEU A 53 5.59 -4.09 10.39
C LEU A 53 6.41 -3.39 9.30
N TYR A 54 6.39 -2.07 9.27
CA TYR A 54 7.08 -1.29 8.24
C TYR A 54 8.59 -1.26 8.44
N ASP A 55 9.04 -1.34 9.70
CA ASP A 55 10.46 -1.39 10.05
C ASP A 55 11.07 -2.75 9.70
N ALA A 56 10.31 -3.84 9.91
CA ALA A 56 10.74 -5.19 9.60
C ALA A 56 10.56 -5.58 8.12
N ALA A 57 9.66 -4.89 7.39
CA ALA A 57 9.35 -5.23 6.01
C ALA A 57 10.47 -4.79 5.06
N LYS A 58 10.86 -5.70 4.16
CA LYS A 58 11.78 -5.41 3.07
C LYS A 58 11.01 -5.09 1.79
N SER A 59 11.46 -4.08 1.06
CA SER A 59 10.91 -3.72 -0.24
C SER A 59 11.93 -3.92 -1.35
N GLY A 60 11.46 -4.01 -2.59
CA GLY A 60 12.32 -3.98 -3.78
C GLY A 60 12.85 -2.58 -4.13
N ARG A 61 12.92 -1.66 -3.16
CA ARG A 61 13.58 -0.36 -3.35
C ARG A 61 15.10 -0.51 -3.20
N PRO A 62 15.90 0.41 -3.78
CA PRO A 62 17.36 0.36 -3.66
C PRO A 62 17.86 0.37 -2.21
N ASP A 63 17.13 1.07 -1.32
CA ASP A 63 17.42 1.16 0.11
C ASP A 63 16.77 0.04 0.95
N GLY A 64 16.03 -0.87 0.31
CA GLY A 64 15.31 -1.97 0.98
C GLY A 64 14.17 -1.54 1.90
N SER A 65 13.99 -0.24 2.15
CA SER A 65 13.08 0.29 3.17
C SER A 65 11.62 0.25 2.74
N VAL A 66 10.69 0.12 3.69
CA VAL A 66 9.27 0.41 3.48
C VAL A 66 8.94 1.67 4.27
N PRO A 67 8.48 2.75 3.63
CA PRO A 67 8.20 3.98 4.34
C PRO A 67 6.99 3.77 5.24
N ALA A 68 7.13 4.16 6.51
CA ALA A 68 6.03 4.17 7.44
C ALA A 68 4.93 5.13 6.94
N PRO A 69 3.67 4.69 6.94
CA PRO A 69 2.54 5.54 6.60
C PRO A 69 2.31 6.58 7.70
N PRO A 70 1.77 7.76 7.34
CA PRO A 70 1.56 8.81 8.32
C PRO A 70 0.52 8.38 9.37
N ALA A 71 0.68 8.86 10.61
CA ALA A 71 -0.15 8.47 11.74
C ALA A 71 -1.65 8.72 11.51
N TRP A 72 -2.00 9.82 10.86
CA TRP A 72 -3.41 10.16 10.54
C TRP A 72 -4.08 9.16 9.58
N ALA A 73 -3.30 8.43 8.78
CA ALA A 73 -3.80 7.41 7.84
C ALA A 73 -3.75 5.99 8.42
N SER A 74 -3.26 5.85 9.66
CA SER A 74 -3.01 4.57 10.31
C SER A 74 -3.97 4.34 11.48
N VAL A 75 -4.19 3.07 11.81
CA VAL A 75 -5.00 2.64 12.96
C VAL A 75 -4.14 1.94 13.99
N THR A 76 -4.57 1.92 15.24
CA THR A 76 -3.85 1.19 16.29
C THR A 76 -4.20 -0.30 16.26
N PRO A 77 -3.30 -1.19 16.74
CA PRO A 77 -3.60 -2.62 16.89
C PRO A 77 -4.86 -2.89 17.73
N ASP A 78 -5.07 -2.13 18.80
CA ASP A 78 -6.24 -2.26 19.67
C ASP A 78 -7.56 -1.94 18.95
N GLN A 79 -7.55 -0.92 18.09
CA GLN A 79 -8.70 -0.61 17.24
C GLN A 79 -8.98 -1.73 16.25
N VAL A 80 -7.92 -2.35 15.70
CA VAL A 80 -8.05 -3.50 14.80
C VAL A 80 -8.65 -4.69 15.53
N ALA A 81 -8.12 -5.03 16.70
CA ALA A 81 -8.59 -6.14 17.53
C ALA A 81 -10.06 -5.95 17.94
N THR A 82 -10.39 -4.78 18.48
CA THR A 82 -11.76 -4.45 18.93
C THR A 82 -12.77 -4.56 17.78
N LYS A 83 -12.46 -3.99 16.62
CA LYS A 83 -13.36 -4.07 15.45
C LYS A 83 -13.46 -5.50 14.91
N THR A 84 -12.36 -6.25 14.94
CA THR A 84 -12.33 -7.65 14.50
C THR A 84 -13.25 -8.52 15.34
N ILE A 85 -13.15 -8.44 16.67
CA ILE A 85 -14.00 -9.20 17.60
C ILE A 85 -15.48 -8.88 17.35
N ARG A 86 -15.83 -7.60 17.21
CA ARG A 86 -17.20 -7.18 16.89
C ARG A 86 -17.70 -7.73 15.55
N ALA A 87 -16.86 -7.76 14.53
CA ALA A 87 -17.23 -8.27 13.21
C ALA A 87 -17.46 -9.78 13.20
N ILE A 88 -16.66 -10.52 13.97
CA ILE A 88 -16.84 -11.97 14.18
C ILE A 88 -18.19 -12.23 14.84
N HIS A 89 -18.50 -11.56 15.95
CA HIS A 89 -19.80 -11.72 16.63
C HIS A 89 -21.00 -11.35 15.76
N ARG A 90 -20.84 -10.41 14.83
CA ARG A 90 -21.89 -10.00 13.88
C ARG A 90 -21.91 -10.85 12.60
N ASN A 91 -21.06 -11.87 12.49
CA ASN A 91 -20.87 -12.70 11.30
C ASN A 91 -20.72 -11.86 10.01
N GLN A 92 -19.97 -10.76 10.08
CA GLN A 92 -19.76 -9.90 8.91
C GLN A 92 -18.90 -10.65 7.89
N ALA A 93 -19.33 -10.63 6.62
CA ALA A 93 -18.56 -11.24 5.54
C ALA A 93 -17.19 -10.56 5.38
N GLN A 94 -17.17 -9.23 5.49
CA GLN A 94 -15.99 -8.43 5.28
C GLN A 94 -15.96 -7.23 6.24
N LEU A 95 -14.82 -7.03 6.90
CA LEU A 95 -14.57 -5.89 7.77
C LEU A 95 -13.47 -5.02 7.16
N LEU A 96 -13.83 -3.84 6.67
CA LEU A 96 -12.85 -2.82 6.29
C LEU A 96 -12.73 -1.82 7.45
N ILE A 97 -11.53 -1.73 8.02
CA ILE A 97 -11.30 -0.99 9.27
C ILE A 97 -11.19 0.52 9.03
N THR A 98 -10.66 0.90 7.87
CA THR A 98 -10.42 2.28 7.46
C THR A 98 -11.56 2.78 6.57
N PRO A 99 -12.28 3.87 6.92
CA PRO A 99 -13.40 4.39 6.14
C PRO A 99 -13.03 4.71 4.69
N MET A 100 -11.85 5.27 4.49
CA MET A 100 -11.31 5.61 3.16
C MET A 100 -11.18 4.38 2.24
N ALA A 101 -10.98 3.19 2.82
CA ALA A 101 -10.88 1.95 2.07
C ALA A 101 -12.21 1.59 1.37
N HIS A 102 -13.35 1.90 2.01
CA HIS A 102 -14.67 1.70 1.41
C HIS A 102 -14.90 2.62 0.21
N LEU A 103 -14.44 3.87 0.29
CA LEU A 103 -14.56 4.81 -0.81
C LEU A 103 -13.68 4.38 -1.99
N VAL A 104 -12.42 4.04 -1.74
CA VAL A 104 -11.50 3.61 -2.81
C VAL A 104 -11.96 2.30 -3.45
N SER A 105 -12.46 1.33 -2.67
CA SER A 105 -12.98 0.08 -3.23
C SER A 105 -14.22 0.31 -4.12
N ARG A 106 -15.14 1.18 -3.69
CA ARG A 106 -16.32 1.57 -4.49
C ARG A 106 -15.92 2.33 -5.75
N VAL A 107 -15.04 3.32 -5.65
CA VAL A 107 -14.54 4.07 -6.81
C VAL A 107 -13.85 3.15 -7.81
N LYS A 108 -13.02 2.21 -7.34
CA LYS A 108 -12.41 1.19 -8.21
C LYS A 108 -13.43 0.34 -8.95
N ARG A 109 -14.50 -0.05 -8.25
CA ARG A 109 -15.56 -0.90 -8.82
C ARG A 109 -16.32 -0.21 -9.95
N PHE A 110 -16.55 1.09 -9.86
CA PHE A 110 -17.33 1.84 -10.86
C PHE A 110 -16.48 2.59 -11.89
N PHE A 111 -15.25 2.97 -11.53
CA PHE A 111 -14.36 3.77 -12.37
C PHE A 111 -12.93 3.18 -12.39
N PRO A 112 -12.72 1.97 -12.92
CA PRO A 112 -11.40 1.32 -12.89
C PRO A 112 -10.32 2.16 -13.61
N ARG A 113 -10.68 2.82 -14.72
CA ARG A 113 -9.75 3.63 -15.53
C ARG A 113 -9.22 4.87 -14.81
N THR A 114 -9.96 5.46 -13.87
CA THR A 114 -9.51 6.69 -13.20
C THR A 114 -8.39 6.40 -12.20
N LEU A 115 -8.46 5.26 -11.51
CA LEU A 115 -7.39 4.83 -10.60
C LEU A 115 -6.12 4.40 -11.35
N ASP A 116 -6.28 3.72 -12.49
CA ASP A 116 -5.14 3.39 -13.36
C ASP A 116 -4.48 4.66 -13.89
N PHE A 117 -5.28 5.66 -14.31
CA PHE A 117 -4.77 6.95 -14.73
C PHE A 117 -4.02 7.66 -13.60
N VAL A 118 -4.59 7.75 -12.39
CA VAL A 118 -3.92 8.40 -11.24
C VAL A 118 -2.60 7.71 -10.89
N THR A 119 -2.59 6.38 -10.84
CA THR A 119 -1.39 5.61 -10.49
C THR A 119 -0.31 5.69 -11.58
N GLN A 120 -0.68 5.68 -12.87
CA GLN A 120 0.26 5.83 -13.99
C GLN A 120 0.75 7.28 -14.17
N PHE A 121 -0.15 8.26 -14.03
CA PHE A 121 0.18 9.68 -14.15
C PHE A 121 1.13 10.14 -13.04
N SER A 122 0.89 9.70 -11.80
CA SER A 122 1.76 10.00 -10.67
C SER A 122 3.16 9.38 -10.84
N ARG A 123 3.27 8.19 -11.45
CA ARG A 123 4.56 7.57 -11.84
C ARG A 123 5.28 8.40 -12.90
N LYS A 124 4.61 8.83 -13.96
CA LYS A 124 5.20 9.64 -15.05
C LYS A 124 5.72 10.99 -14.55
N LYS A 125 4.95 11.67 -13.68
CA LYS A 125 5.37 12.94 -13.06
C LYS A 125 6.56 12.76 -12.11
N ARG A 126 6.55 11.70 -11.30
CA ARG A 126 7.66 11.39 -10.38
C ARG A 126 8.94 11.01 -11.11
N ARG A 127 8.86 10.23 -12.21
CA ARG A 127 10.02 9.89 -13.05
C ARG A 127 10.69 11.14 -13.63
N ARG A 128 9.89 12.04 -14.22
CA ARG A 128 10.38 13.32 -14.75
C ARG A 128 11.06 14.20 -13.71
N ARG A 129 10.57 14.18 -12.46
CA ARG A 129 11.18 14.94 -11.36
C ARG A 129 12.54 14.37 -10.95
N LEU A 130 12.64 13.04 -10.86
CA LEU A 130 13.91 12.35 -10.57
C LEU A 130 14.94 12.56 -11.68
N GLU A 131 14.52 12.46 -12.95
CA GLU A 131 15.39 12.75 -14.11
C GLU A 131 15.93 14.19 -14.07
N ARG A 132 15.10 15.17 -13.71
CA ARG A 132 15.53 16.58 -13.55
C ARG A 132 16.53 16.76 -12.41
N MET A 133 16.27 16.18 -11.25
CA MET A 133 17.17 16.27 -10.10
C MET A 133 18.52 15.60 -10.38
N ALA A 134 18.52 14.42 -11.01
CA ALA A 134 19.76 13.73 -11.39
C ALA A 134 20.56 14.52 -12.44
N ALA A 135 19.89 15.18 -13.38
CA ALA A 135 20.55 16.05 -14.36
C ALA A 135 21.15 17.31 -13.70
N GLU A 136 20.47 17.87 -12.70
CA GLU A 136 20.94 19.03 -11.94
C GLU A 136 22.14 18.67 -11.05
N GLU A 137 22.10 17.51 -10.39
CA GLU A 137 23.21 16.99 -9.58
C GLU A 137 24.45 16.70 -10.43
N LYS A 138 24.28 16.11 -11.63
CA LYS A 138 25.37 15.89 -12.57
C LYS A 138 26.03 17.19 -13.02
N ARG A 139 25.22 18.22 -13.36
CA ARG A 139 25.72 19.56 -13.72
C ARG A 139 26.47 20.23 -12.56
N LEU A 140 25.99 20.05 -11.33
CA LEU A 140 26.66 20.61 -10.15
C LEU A 140 28.00 19.91 -9.88
N ALA A 141 28.07 18.60 -10.10
CA ALA A 141 29.30 17.83 -9.97
C ALA A 141 30.34 18.22 -11.04
N GLU A 142 29.92 18.40 -12.29
CA GLU A 142 30.78 18.87 -13.40
C GLU A 142 31.36 20.27 -13.10
N ARG A 143 30.54 21.21 -12.61
CA ARG A 143 31.01 22.54 -12.19
C ARG A 143 32.00 22.48 -11.03
N ARG A 144 31.76 21.61 -10.03
CA ARG A 144 32.68 21.42 -8.91
C ARG A 144 34.01 20.81 -9.34
N SER A 145 34.03 19.92 -10.33
CA SER A 145 35.29 19.42 -10.91
C SER A 145 36.05 20.49 -11.67
N GLU A 146 35.36 21.30 -12.48
CA GLU A 146 35.96 22.41 -13.24
C GLU A 146 36.56 23.49 -12.30
N GLU A 147 35.84 23.86 -11.24
CA GLU A 147 36.33 24.80 -10.22
C GLU A 147 37.52 24.25 -9.42
N SER A 148 37.53 22.93 -9.15
CA SER A 148 38.64 22.24 -8.49
C SER A 148 39.90 22.20 -9.38
N GLU A 149 39.75 21.96 -10.68
CA GLU A 149 40.87 21.94 -11.63
C GLU A 149 41.42 23.35 -11.86
N SER A 150 40.55 24.36 -12.00
CA SER A 150 40.96 25.76 -12.13
C SER A 150 41.70 26.27 -10.88
N ARG A 151 41.36 25.80 -9.68
CA ARG A 151 42.08 26.14 -8.43
C ARG A 151 43.42 25.42 -8.26
N LYS A 152 43.64 24.30 -8.96
CA LYS A 152 44.93 23.56 -8.95
C LYS A 152 45.90 24.07 -10.01
N ALA A 153 45.39 24.78 -11.03
CA ALA A 153 46.18 25.36 -12.12
C ALA A 153 46.63 26.82 -11.86
N ALA A 154 46.21 27.42 -10.74
CA ALA A 154 46.62 28.75 -10.27
C ALA A 154 47.52 28.61 -9.04
#